data_AF-A0A5E4PLC5-F1
#
_entry.id   AF-A0A5E4PLC5-F1
#
_cell.length_a   1.000
_cell.length_b   1.000
_cell.length_c   1.000
_cell.angle_alpha   90.00
_cell.angle_beta   90.00
_cell.angle_gamma   90.00
#
_symmetry.space_group_name_H-M   'P 1'
#
loop_
_entity.id
_entity.type
_entity.pdbx_description
1 polymer ?
#
loop_
_entity_poly.entity_id
_entity_poly.type
_entity_poly.pdbx_seq_one_letter_code
_entity_poly.pdbx_strand_id
1 'polypeptide(L)'
;MSVWMRLTGASHPDPDTQRLATFLGNGAQGVEAEIAPGRSTVGLVTFTPETVCEPRCYTGLDLTTTEGERWLTSAAHEADALLTAQRIERFAAQTRTHKLTLHLHTTQVLQTPVEISTEYIWPRLAVASGIITDEASDENPSKNEEEANGEKVSPKIEKKSAGTDEKNRSKIGNAGLIPVSGEGQMWVRIRNPSTRPLYLQMSLGGALNVPLPTEAGGDATWCKTQKCVWSDCFSIKGWKHVSGKAQLWDENYLVNSHNGDEATIDGMGQKENVTNGSALPALLMAPHAEIDVQIVFAPKQAESLTTFLYLRNNLTILEGVQLFGEGAFPSFDLGGRRPGLSSVFHFEVSECAGVKRRVVARNT
;
A
#
# COMPACT_ATOMS: atom_id res chain seq x y z
N MET A 1 -1.47 18.22 45.00
CA MET A 1 -1.88 16.80 44.99
C MET A 1 -2.28 16.46 43.58
N SER A 2 -1.59 15.53 42.92
CA SER A 2 -1.98 15.04 41.60
C SER A 2 -3.11 14.03 41.82
N VAL A 3 -4.33 14.35 41.35
CA VAL A 3 -5.47 13.43 41.46
C VAL A 3 -5.36 12.43 40.32
N TRP A 4 -5.14 11.17 40.66
CA TRP A 4 -5.16 10.05 39.72
C TRP A 4 -6.59 9.51 39.67
N MET A 5 -7.10 9.32 38.45
CA MET A 5 -8.41 8.70 38.23
C MET A 5 -8.22 7.31 37.65
N ARG A 6 -9.12 6.38 37.95
CA ARG A 6 -9.10 5.05 37.34
C ARG A 6 -10.33 4.88 36.50
N LEU A 7 -10.17 4.44 35.25
CA LEU A 7 -11.29 4.05 34.40
C LEU A 7 -11.94 2.79 34.99
N THR A 8 -13.26 2.84 35.17
CA THR A 8 -14.08 1.77 35.76
C THR A 8 -15.04 1.14 34.75
N GLY A 9 -15.31 1.80 33.62
CA GLY A 9 -16.23 1.28 32.61
C GLY A 9 -16.45 2.21 31.42
N ALA A 10 -17.17 1.68 30.44
CA ALA A 10 -17.76 2.42 29.33
C ALA A 10 -19.23 1.99 29.16
N SER A 11 -20.11 2.92 28.80
CA SER A 11 -21.51 2.63 28.46
C SER A 11 -21.96 3.41 27.22
N HIS A 12 -23.00 2.91 26.57
CA HIS A 12 -23.58 3.53 25.38
C HIS A 12 -24.88 4.27 25.79
N PRO A 13 -25.05 5.55 25.41
CA PRO A 13 -26.24 6.32 25.72
C PRO A 13 -27.44 5.92 24.86
N ASP A 14 -27.21 5.30 23.71
CA ASP A 14 -28.25 4.90 22.76
C ASP A 14 -27.95 3.53 22.10
N PRO A 15 -28.99 2.85 21.57
CA PRO A 15 -28.83 1.54 20.93
C PRO A 15 -27.99 1.55 19.64
N ASP A 16 -27.93 2.66 18.91
CA ASP A 16 -27.18 2.74 17.65
C ASP A 16 -25.68 2.77 17.95
N THR A 17 -25.25 3.58 18.92
CA THR A 17 -23.88 3.59 19.44
C THR A 17 -23.50 2.21 19.98
N GLN A 18 -24.39 1.52 20.70
CA GLN A 18 -24.13 0.18 21.21
C GLN A 18 -23.89 -0.87 20.11
N ARG A 19 -24.53 -0.70 18.95
CA ARG A 19 -24.36 -1.60 17.79
C ARG A 19 -23.11 -1.27 16.98
N LEU A 20 -22.80 0.01 16.87
CA LEU A 20 -21.78 0.52 15.96
C LEU A 20 -20.40 0.67 16.59
N ALA A 21 -20.30 0.92 17.90
CA ALA A 21 -19.05 1.18 18.56
C ALA A 21 -18.86 0.28 19.79
N THR A 22 -17.66 -0.26 19.92
CA THR A 22 -17.25 -1.05 21.09
C THR A 22 -16.00 -0.44 21.69
N PHE A 23 -15.99 -0.24 23.01
CA PHE A 23 -14.80 0.21 23.74
C PHE A 23 -14.01 -0.99 24.27
N LEU A 24 -12.71 -1.01 24.00
CA LEU A 24 -11.74 -1.99 24.46
C LEU A 24 -10.73 -1.28 25.36
N GLY A 25 -10.79 -1.49 26.67
CA GLY A 25 -9.84 -0.88 27.61
C GLY A 25 -8.50 -1.60 27.65
N ASN A 26 -7.45 -0.87 28.06
CA ASN A 26 -6.06 -1.34 28.03
C ASN A 26 -5.63 -2.24 29.23
N GLY A 27 -6.52 -2.55 30.17
CA GLY A 27 -6.19 -3.33 31.37
C GLY A 27 -6.21 -4.85 31.14
N ALA A 28 -5.59 -5.62 32.05
CA ALA A 28 -5.57 -7.10 32.01
C ALA A 28 -6.98 -7.76 32.06
N GLN A 29 -8.02 -6.97 32.38
CA GLN A 29 -9.44 -7.34 32.32
C GLN A 29 -10.27 -6.40 31.42
N GLY A 30 -9.63 -5.64 30.53
CA GLY A 30 -10.29 -4.85 29.48
C GLY A 30 -10.89 -3.51 29.89
N VAL A 31 -10.68 -3.00 31.11
CA VAL A 31 -11.30 -1.73 31.57
C VAL A 31 -10.42 -0.89 32.51
N GLU A 32 -9.47 -1.48 33.23
CA GLU A 32 -8.72 -0.73 34.26
C GLU A 32 -7.50 -0.02 33.66
N ALA A 33 -7.65 1.29 33.40
CA ALA A 33 -6.56 2.18 33.02
C ALA A 33 -6.45 3.34 34.03
N GLU A 34 -5.22 3.65 34.47
CA GLU A 34 -4.96 4.86 35.27
C GLU A 34 -4.89 6.09 34.37
N ILE A 35 -5.53 7.16 34.81
CA ILE A 35 -5.61 8.45 34.14
C ILE A 35 -4.83 9.43 35.00
N ALA A 36 -3.67 9.82 34.50
CA ALA A 36 -2.87 10.88 35.06
C ALA A 36 -3.36 12.25 34.54
N PRO A 37 -3.08 13.35 35.26
CA PRO A 37 -3.26 14.69 34.72
C PRO A 37 -2.53 14.85 33.38
N GLY A 38 -3.24 15.33 32.35
CA GLY A 38 -2.71 15.49 30.99
C GLY A 38 -3.32 14.47 30.01
N ARG A 39 -2.54 14.06 29.02
CA ARG A 39 -3.00 13.14 27.96
C ARG A 39 -2.73 11.70 28.36
N SER A 40 -3.78 10.91 28.49
CA SER A 40 -3.72 9.48 28.81
C SER A 40 -4.43 8.66 27.73
N THR A 41 -3.87 7.50 27.37
CA THR A 41 -4.51 6.54 26.45
C THR A 41 -5.15 5.44 27.28
N VAL A 42 -6.48 5.39 27.30
CA VAL A 42 -7.24 4.51 28.22
C VAL A 42 -7.82 3.27 27.54
N GLY A 43 -7.87 3.27 26.20
CA GLY A 43 -8.42 2.17 25.41
C GLY A 43 -8.50 2.50 23.93
N LEU A 44 -9.06 1.55 23.17
CA LEU A 44 -9.37 1.63 21.76
C LEU A 44 -10.90 1.60 21.57
N VAL A 45 -11.42 2.41 20.66
CA VAL A 45 -12.81 2.30 20.20
C VAL A 45 -12.78 1.64 18.82
N THR A 46 -13.51 0.54 18.67
CA THR A 46 -13.71 -0.14 17.39
C THR A 46 -15.07 0.22 16.82
N PHE A 47 -15.12 0.59 15.54
CA PHE A 47 -16.36 0.89 14.81
C PHE A 47 -16.69 -0.27 13.86
N THR A 48 -17.90 -0.81 13.94
CA THR A 48 -18.34 -1.99 13.18
C THR A 48 -19.47 -1.62 12.22
N PRO A 49 -19.14 -1.06 11.04
CA PRO A 49 -20.15 -0.58 10.08
C PRO A 49 -20.99 -1.70 9.46
N GLU A 50 -20.49 -2.93 9.47
CA GLU A 50 -21.12 -4.11 8.87
C GLU A 50 -22.52 -4.35 9.45
N THR A 51 -22.70 -4.09 10.75
CA THR A 51 -23.98 -4.26 11.46
C THR A 51 -25.11 -3.40 10.90
N VAL A 52 -24.79 -2.31 10.19
CA VAL A 52 -25.78 -1.40 9.59
C VAL A 52 -26.10 -1.78 8.15
N CYS A 53 -25.16 -2.40 7.44
CA CYS A 53 -25.32 -2.70 6.01
C CYS A 53 -25.64 -4.17 5.73
N GLU A 54 -25.57 -5.06 6.71
CA GLU A 54 -25.88 -6.48 6.52
C GLU A 54 -27.33 -6.71 6.02
N PRO A 55 -27.54 -7.66 5.10
CA PRO A 55 -26.53 -8.54 4.47
C PRO A 55 -25.87 -7.92 3.22
N ARG A 56 -26.18 -6.66 2.88
CA ARG A 56 -25.80 -6.01 1.61
C ARG A 56 -24.83 -4.86 1.82
N CYS A 57 -23.65 -5.17 2.35
CA CYS A 57 -22.60 -4.19 2.51
C CYS A 57 -22.03 -3.68 1.18
N TYR A 58 -21.50 -2.46 1.23
CA TYR A 58 -20.85 -1.80 0.09
C TYR A 58 -19.46 -2.40 -0.21
N THR A 59 -18.88 -3.10 0.76
CA THR A 59 -17.64 -3.88 0.65
C THR A 59 -17.87 -5.27 1.20
N GLY A 60 -16.97 -6.19 0.86
CA GLY A 60 -17.07 -7.59 1.23
C GLY A 60 -17.96 -8.37 0.26
N LEU A 61 -17.40 -9.44 -0.28
CA LEU A 61 -18.07 -10.45 -1.07
C LEU A 61 -17.87 -11.78 -0.37
N ASP A 62 -18.95 -12.32 0.16
CA ASP A 62 -18.94 -13.65 0.75
C ASP A 62 -18.83 -14.69 -0.36
N LEU A 63 -17.70 -15.42 -0.34
CA LEU A 63 -17.33 -16.40 -1.34
C LEU A 63 -18.21 -17.66 -1.32
N THR A 64 -19.00 -17.86 -0.26
CA THR A 64 -19.97 -18.96 -0.14
C THR A 64 -21.33 -18.62 -0.75
N THR A 65 -21.56 -17.35 -1.09
CA THR A 65 -22.81 -16.94 -1.75
C THR A 65 -22.75 -17.23 -3.23
N THR A 66 -23.92 -17.38 -3.87
CA THR A 66 -24.01 -17.58 -5.32
C THR A 66 -23.33 -16.44 -6.13
N GLU A 67 -23.33 -15.21 -5.60
CA GLU A 67 -22.59 -14.09 -6.21
C GLU A 67 -21.08 -14.31 -6.09
N GLY A 68 -20.60 -14.71 -4.92
CA GLY A 68 -19.20 -15.02 -4.65
C GLY A 68 -18.65 -16.21 -5.46
N GLU A 69 -19.40 -17.30 -5.56
CA GLU A 69 -19.02 -18.48 -6.35
C GLU A 69 -18.94 -18.15 -7.85
N ARG A 70 -19.93 -17.39 -8.37
CA ARG A 70 -19.91 -16.92 -9.77
C ARG A 70 -18.76 -15.96 -10.02
N TRP A 71 -18.48 -15.10 -9.06
CA TRP A 71 -17.33 -14.22 -9.12
C TRP A 71 -16.06 -15.09 -9.20
N LEU A 72 -15.76 -15.94 -8.22
CA LEU A 72 -14.55 -16.78 -8.19
C LEU A 72 -14.30 -17.55 -9.50
N THR A 73 -15.34 -18.12 -10.09
CA THR A 73 -15.26 -18.91 -11.34
C THR A 73 -15.14 -18.04 -12.60
N SER A 74 -15.55 -16.77 -12.54
CA SER A 74 -15.35 -15.81 -13.63
C SER A 74 -13.94 -15.22 -13.60
N ALA A 75 -13.27 -15.15 -14.75
CA ALA A 75 -11.95 -14.52 -14.91
C ALA A 75 -12.01 -13.18 -15.64
N ALA A 76 -13.17 -12.50 -15.63
CA ALA A 76 -13.42 -11.35 -16.49
C ALA A 76 -13.35 -10.02 -15.71
N HIS A 77 -12.24 -9.30 -15.85
CA HIS A 77 -12.07 -7.98 -15.23
C HIS A 77 -13.17 -6.97 -15.61
N GLU A 78 -13.77 -7.08 -16.80
CA GLU A 78 -14.88 -6.20 -17.23
C GLU A 78 -16.14 -6.42 -16.38
N ALA A 79 -16.47 -7.68 -16.09
CA ALA A 79 -17.60 -8.01 -15.22
C ALA A 79 -17.34 -7.55 -13.79
N ASP A 80 -16.10 -7.74 -13.32
CA ASP A 80 -15.65 -7.30 -12.00
C ASP A 80 -15.67 -5.76 -11.87
N ALA A 81 -15.29 -5.02 -12.93
CA ALA A 81 -15.34 -3.57 -12.97
C ALA A 81 -16.77 -3.03 -12.88
N LEU A 82 -17.72 -3.65 -13.60
CA LEU A 82 -19.15 -3.33 -13.49
C LEU A 82 -19.68 -3.59 -12.09
N LEU A 83 -19.32 -4.72 -11.48
CA LEU A 83 -19.75 -5.05 -10.12
C LEU A 83 -19.15 -4.08 -9.09
N THR A 84 -17.88 -3.70 -9.28
CA THR A 84 -17.19 -2.69 -8.46
C THR A 84 -17.88 -1.33 -8.55
N ALA A 85 -18.26 -0.89 -9.76
CA ALA A 85 -19.00 0.36 -9.95
C ALA A 85 -20.34 0.35 -9.19
N GLN A 86 -21.10 -0.74 -9.25
CA GLN A 86 -22.34 -0.89 -8.49
C GLN A 86 -22.12 -0.80 -6.97
N ARG A 87 -21.01 -1.35 -6.45
CA ARG A 87 -20.67 -1.26 -5.03
C ARG A 87 -20.27 0.16 -4.62
N ILE A 88 -19.57 0.88 -5.48
CA ILE A 88 -19.20 2.29 -5.26
C ILE A 88 -20.42 3.19 -5.28
N GLU A 89 -21.41 2.95 -6.14
CA GLU A 89 -22.68 3.68 -6.12
C GLU A 89 -23.42 3.49 -4.79
N ARG A 90 -23.42 2.26 -4.24
CA ARG A 90 -23.99 1.99 -2.90
C ARG A 90 -23.21 2.71 -1.80
N PHE A 91 -21.88 2.69 -1.86
CA PHE A 91 -21.04 3.46 -0.95
C PHE A 91 -21.34 4.96 -1.01
N ALA A 92 -21.55 5.51 -2.21
CA ALA A 92 -21.89 6.91 -2.40
C ALA A 92 -23.27 7.27 -1.85
N ALA A 93 -24.22 6.34 -1.87
CA ALA A 93 -25.55 6.50 -1.30
C ALA A 93 -25.58 6.35 0.24
N GLN A 94 -24.53 5.78 0.85
CA GLN A 94 -24.43 5.60 2.30
C GLN A 94 -24.08 6.93 3.00
N THR A 95 -24.66 7.16 4.19
CA THR A 95 -24.26 8.29 5.04
C THR A 95 -22.78 8.19 5.40
N ARG A 96 -21.97 9.11 4.90
CA ARG A 96 -20.50 9.04 5.04
C ARG A 96 -19.99 9.29 6.45
N THR A 97 -20.80 9.88 7.34
CA THR A 97 -20.36 10.22 8.70
C THR A 97 -21.36 9.77 9.76
N HIS A 98 -20.86 9.15 10.82
CA HIS A 98 -21.63 8.91 12.04
C HIS A 98 -21.05 9.71 13.20
N LYS A 99 -21.94 10.34 13.95
CA LYS A 99 -21.63 10.95 15.24
C LYS A 99 -22.21 10.06 16.32
N LEU A 100 -21.34 9.41 17.07
CA LEU A 100 -21.69 8.53 18.17
C LEU A 100 -21.20 9.16 19.48
N THR A 101 -21.84 8.82 20.59
CA THR A 101 -21.40 9.29 21.91
C THR A 101 -21.17 8.08 22.79
N LEU A 102 -20.03 8.01 23.46
CA LEU A 102 -19.73 6.97 24.44
C LEU A 102 -19.53 7.60 25.81
N HIS A 103 -20.05 6.98 26.86
CA HIS A 103 -19.91 7.46 28.23
C HIS A 103 -18.81 6.68 28.94
N LEU A 104 -17.73 7.37 29.33
CA LEU A 104 -16.66 6.80 30.15
C LEU A 104 -16.97 6.97 31.64
N HIS A 105 -16.68 5.95 32.42
CA HIS A 105 -16.84 5.93 33.86
C HIS A 105 -15.47 5.84 34.53
N THR A 106 -15.25 6.69 35.52
CA THR A 106 -14.04 6.70 36.34
C THR A 106 -14.40 6.59 37.82
N THR A 107 -13.38 6.42 38.66
CA THR A 107 -13.54 6.42 40.13
C THR A 107 -14.05 7.74 40.70
N GLN A 108 -13.93 8.87 40.00
CA GLN A 108 -14.31 10.20 40.49
C GLN A 108 -15.46 10.83 39.69
N VAL A 109 -15.59 10.48 38.42
CA VAL A 109 -16.59 11.03 37.50
C VAL A 109 -17.23 9.90 36.71
N LEU A 110 -18.56 9.82 36.75
CA LEU A 110 -19.35 8.88 35.96
C LEU A 110 -19.88 9.58 34.70
N GLN A 111 -20.13 8.80 33.65
CA GLN A 111 -20.77 9.26 32.41
C GLN A 111 -20.11 10.47 31.74
N THR A 112 -18.78 10.49 31.66
CA THR A 112 -18.07 11.52 30.88
C THR A 112 -18.31 11.26 29.39
N PRO A 113 -18.95 12.19 28.64
CA PRO A 113 -19.25 11.98 27.24
C PRO A 113 -18.00 12.10 26.37
N VAL A 114 -17.85 11.15 25.46
CA VAL A 114 -16.82 11.10 24.43
C VAL A 114 -17.51 11.07 23.08
N GLU A 115 -17.38 12.16 22.34
CA GLU A 115 -17.89 12.26 20.97
C GLU A 115 -16.96 11.50 20.03
N ILE A 116 -17.54 10.59 19.27
CA ILE A 116 -16.86 9.79 18.25
C ILE A 116 -17.43 10.20 16.90
N SER A 117 -16.56 10.67 16.00
CA SER A 117 -16.92 10.92 14.61
C SER A 117 -16.23 9.89 13.75
N THR A 118 -17.01 9.10 13.01
CA THR A 118 -16.47 8.13 12.05
C THR A 118 -16.79 8.57 10.62
N GLU A 119 -15.90 8.25 9.69
CA GLU A 119 -16.10 8.48 8.26
C GLU A 119 -15.92 7.18 7.49
N TYR A 120 -16.83 6.91 6.56
CA TYR A 120 -16.70 5.78 5.64
C TYR A 120 -15.71 6.11 4.54
N ILE A 121 -14.74 5.22 4.34
CA ILE A 121 -13.71 5.35 3.30
C ILE A 121 -13.73 4.07 2.47
N TRP A 122 -13.71 4.21 1.13
CA TRP A 122 -13.53 3.05 0.25
C TRP A 122 -12.15 2.41 0.50
N PRO A 123 -12.08 1.13 0.89
CA PRO A 123 -10.82 0.52 1.24
C PRO A 123 -9.91 0.39 0.02
N ARG A 124 -8.61 0.50 0.25
CA ARG A 124 -7.56 0.36 -0.75
C ARG A 124 -6.55 -0.68 -0.26
N LEU A 125 -6.23 -1.63 -1.11
CA LEU A 125 -5.25 -2.67 -0.82
C LEU A 125 -3.84 -2.18 -1.13
N ALA A 126 -3.65 -1.42 -2.21
CA ALA A 126 -2.36 -0.83 -2.54
C ALA A 126 -2.08 0.41 -1.70
N VAL A 127 -1.00 0.38 -0.91
CA VAL A 127 -0.71 1.41 0.10
C VAL A 127 0.60 2.16 -0.12
N ALA A 128 1.53 1.62 -0.91
CA ALA A 128 2.78 2.29 -1.27
C ALA A 128 3.44 1.67 -2.51
N SER A 129 4.35 2.42 -3.15
CA SER A 129 5.36 1.86 -4.06
C SER A 129 6.73 2.49 -3.83
N GLY A 130 7.79 1.75 -4.12
CA GLY A 130 9.16 2.25 -4.03
C GLY A 130 10.17 1.40 -4.79
N ILE A 131 11.32 2.01 -5.11
CA ILE A 131 12.50 1.31 -5.61
C ILE A 131 13.26 0.84 -4.37
N ILE A 132 13.38 -0.47 -4.19
CA ILE A 132 14.27 -1.05 -3.18
C ILE A 132 15.46 -1.60 -3.96
N THR A 133 16.59 -0.91 -3.86
CA THR A 133 17.89 -1.46 -4.28
C THR A 133 18.34 -2.47 -3.24
N ASP A 134 18.79 -3.66 -3.65
CA ASP A 134 19.19 -4.77 -2.77
C ASP A 134 20.41 -4.49 -1.86
N GLU A 135 20.86 -3.24 -1.73
CA GLU A 135 22.07 -2.85 -0.98
C GLU A 135 21.82 -2.43 0.49
N ALA A 136 20.60 -2.56 1.01
CA ALA A 136 20.25 -2.12 2.37
C ALA A 136 20.08 -3.26 3.38
N SER A 137 20.83 -4.35 3.24
CA SER A 137 20.97 -5.37 4.28
C SER A 137 22.43 -5.79 4.38
N ASP A 138 23.21 -5.03 5.16
CA ASP A 138 24.37 -5.49 5.95
C ASP A 138 25.33 -4.34 6.23
N GLU A 139 24.93 -3.36 7.05
CA GLU A 139 25.92 -2.59 7.82
C GLU A 139 25.43 -2.40 9.26
N ASN A 140 26.05 -3.20 10.12
CA ASN A 140 25.93 -3.22 11.56
C ASN A 140 26.85 -2.10 12.11
N PRO A 141 26.35 -1.01 12.72
CA PRO A 141 27.22 0.06 13.20
C PRO A 141 27.73 -0.30 14.59
N SER A 142 28.76 -1.14 14.66
CA SER A 142 29.54 -1.31 15.88
C SER A 142 30.94 -0.71 15.72
N LYS A 143 31.19 0.32 16.54
CA LYS A 143 32.49 0.83 17.00
C LYS A 143 33.33 1.63 15.99
N ASN A 144 33.42 2.94 16.22
CA ASN A 144 34.65 3.61 16.69
C ASN A 144 34.45 5.14 16.62
N GLU A 145 34.21 5.79 17.77
CA GLU A 145 34.51 7.20 17.96
C GLU A 145 35.62 7.29 19.01
N GLU A 146 36.83 7.61 18.56
CA GLU A 146 37.85 8.26 19.37
C GLU A 146 38.43 9.40 18.52
N GLU A 147 38.16 10.62 18.98
CA GLU A 147 38.85 11.90 18.82
C GLU A 147 39.66 12.21 17.54
N ALA A 148 39.30 13.31 16.86
CA ALA A 148 40.12 14.53 16.87
C ALA A 148 39.49 15.69 16.08
N ASN A 149 39.14 16.74 16.82
CA ASN A 149 39.27 18.18 16.55
C ASN A 149 39.19 18.76 15.12
N GLY A 150 38.23 19.68 15.00
CA GLY A 150 38.54 21.07 14.62
C GLY A 150 38.13 21.49 13.21
N GLU A 151 37.01 22.19 13.07
CA GLU A 151 36.98 23.64 12.78
C GLU A 151 35.53 24.08 12.54
N LYS A 152 35.05 25.02 13.37
CA LYS A 152 33.69 25.56 13.32
C LYS A 152 33.56 26.57 12.19
N VAL A 153 32.75 26.25 11.19
CA VAL A 153 32.09 27.26 10.35
C VAL A 153 30.60 26.92 10.26
N SER A 154 29.79 27.62 11.06
CA SER A 154 28.32 27.57 10.98
C SER A 154 27.82 28.29 9.72
N PRO A 155 26.76 27.77 9.10
CA PRO A 155 25.64 28.65 8.78
C PRO A 155 24.29 28.08 9.22
N LYS A 156 23.51 29.00 9.80
CA LYS A 156 22.06 29.03 10.03
C LYS A 156 21.24 27.83 9.53
N ILE A 157 20.76 27.02 10.48
CA ILE A 157 19.60 26.15 10.30
C ILE A 157 18.35 27.03 10.39
N GLU A 158 17.76 27.36 9.24
CA GLU A 158 16.38 27.79 9.19
C GLU A 158 15.49 26.60 9.54
N LYS A 159 14.84 26.69 10.71
CA LYS A 159 13.70 25.86 11.09
C LYS A 159 12.57 26.13 10.10
N LYS A 160 12.33 25.23 9.14
CA LYS A 160 11.02 25.14 8.48
C LYS A 160 10.12 24.21 9.28
N SER A 161 9.14 24.86 9.88
CA SER A 161 7.98 24.33 10.57
C SER A 161 7.24 23.28 9.74
N ALA A 162 6.72 22.29 10.45
CA ALA A 162 5.71 21.35 10.01
C ALA A 162 4.58 22.07 9.24
N GLY A 163 4.29 21.57 8.04
CA GLY A 163 3.21 22.05 7.20
C GLY A 163 3.35 21.56 5.77
N THR A 164 2.47 20.61 5.39
CA THR A 164 2.11 20.09 4.04
C THR A 164 2.47 18.62 3.76
N ASP A 165 1.68 17.70 4.33
CA ASP A 165 1.69 16.26 4.05
C ASP A 165 0.93 15.84 2.76
N GLU A 166 0.48 16.79 1.93
CA GLU A 166 -0.32 16.48 0.73
C GLU A 166 0.50 16.31 -0.56
N LYS A 167 1.76 16.75 -0.60
CA LYS A 167 2.59 16.71 -1.82
C LYS A 167 3.47 15.46 -1.97
N ASN A 168 3.52 14.60 -0.96
CA ASN A 168 4.43 13.46 -0.88
C ASN A 168 3.72 12.10 -0.78
N ARG A 169 2.44 12.00 -1.18
CA ARG A 169 1.91 10.70 -1.61
C ARG A 169 2.73 10.28 -2.84
N SER A 170 3.79 9.51 -2.59
CA SER A 170 4.56 8.76 -3.58
C SER A 170 3.58 8.26 -4.62
N LYS A 171 3.74 8.71 -5.88
CA LYS A 171 2.87 8.28 -6.97
C LYS A 171 3.04 6.77 -7.09
N ILE A 172 2.06 6.03 -6.58
CA ILE A 172 2.10 4.57 -6.57
C ILE A 172 2.23 4.10 -8.02
N GLY A 173 3.17 3.19 -8.28
CA GLY A 173 3.37 2.58 -9.58
C GLY A 173 4.39 3.28 -10.50
N ASN A 174 5.17 4.24 -9.99
CA ASN A 174 6.22 4.90 -10.77
C ASN A 174 7.49 4.05 -10.83
N ALA A 175 7.82 3.53 -12.02
CA ALA A 175 9.09 2.83 -12.29
C ALA A 175 10.27 3.78 -12.55
N GLY A 176 10.01 5.08 -12.72
CA GLY A 176 11.02 6.09 -13.01
C GLY A 176 11.51 6.07 -14.47
N LEU A 177 12.69 6.64 -14.69
CA LEU A 177 13.35 6.74 -15.98
C LEU A 177 14.31 5.56 -16.18
N ILE A 178 14.04 4.70 -17.16
CA ILE A 178 14.83 3.50 -17.45
C ILE A 178 15.32 3.55 -18.90
N PRO A 179 16.59 3.24 -19.18
CA PRO A 179 17.08 3.23 -20.55
C PRO A 179 16.34 2.17 -21.39
N VAL A 180 16.10 2.47 -22.67
CA VAL A 180 15.57 1.46 -23.62
C VAL A 180 16.50 0.26 -23.64
N SER A 181 15.92 -0.95 -23.58
CA SER A 181 16.63 -2.23 -23.42
C SER A 181 17.28 -2.44 -22.04
N GLY A 182 17.10 -1.51 -21.10
CA GLY A 182 17.40 -1.72 -19.69
C GLY A 182 16.23 -2.32 -18.92
N GLU A 183 16.47 -2.62 -17.65
CA GLU A 183 15.47 -3.15 -16.72
C GLU A 183 15.48 -2.31 -15.44
N GLY A 184 14.29 -1.87 -15.03
CA GLY A 184 14.03 -1.29 -13.72
C GLY A 184 13.14 -2.21 -12.90
N GLN A 185 13.24 -2.12 -11.57
CA GLN A 185 12.40 -2.89 -10.67
C GLN A 185 11.76 -1.96 -9.65
N MET A 186 10.50 -2.23 -9.33
CA MET A 186 9.75 -1.54 -8.29
C MET A 186 8.96 -2.54 -7.46
N TRP A 187 8.69 -2.16 -6.22
CA TRP A 187 7.84 -2.92 -5.31
C TRP A 187 6.53 -2.18 -5.10
N VAL A 188 5.42 -2.90 -5.19
CA VAL A 188 4.08 -2.41 -4.82
C VAL A 188 3.67 -3.11 -3.54
N ARG A 189 3.42 -2.34 -2.48
CA ARG A 189 2.96 -2.89 -1.19
C ARG A 189 1.45 -3.05 -1.19
N ILE A 190 1.01 -4.25 -0.88
CA ILE A 190 -0.39 -4.64 -0.78
C ILE A 190 -0.69 -5.07 0.65
N ARG A 191 -1.77 -4.55 1.22
CA ARG A 191 -2.23 -4.84 2.57
C ARG A 191 -3.65 -5.36 2.54
N ASN A 192 -3.95 -6.33 3.40
CA ASN A 192 -5.33 -6.65 3.78
C ASN A 192 -5.80 -5.68 4.88
N PRO A 193 -6.66 -4.68 4.61
CA PRO A 193 -7.10 -3.75 5.63
C PRO A 193 -8.17 -4.33 6.56
N SER A 194 -8.75 -5.48 6.21
CA SER A 194 -9.88 -6.07 6.93
C SER A 194 -9.46 -6.94 8.11
N THR A 195 -10.43 -7.22 8.98
CA THR A 195 -10.34 -8.17 10.09
C THR A 195 -10.61 -9.61 9.64
N ARG A 196 -10.90 -9.84 8.35
CA ARG A 196 -11.21 -11.15 7.78
C ARG A 196 -10.12 -11.57 6.77
N PRO A 197 -10.00 -12.87 6.47
CA PRO A 197 -9.12 -13.32 5.39
C PRO A 197 -9.54 -12.74 4.03
N LEU A 198 -8.56 -12.41 3.22
CA LEU A 198 -8.73 -11.76 1.92
C LEU A 198 -8.21 -12.67 0.81
N TYR A 199 -9.07 -13.01 -0.15
CA TYR A 199 -8.66 -13.56 -1.45
C TYR A 199 -8.04 -12.44 -2.27
N LEU A 200 -6.87 -12.69 -2.86
CA LEU A 200 -6.19 -11.72 -3.73
C LEU A 200 -5.63 -12.41 -4.98
N GLN A 201 -6.09 -12.00 -6.15
CA GLN A 201 -5.52 -12.38 -7.44
C GLN A 201 -4.99 -11.13 -8.14
N MET A 202 -3.77 -11.21 -8.68
CA MET A 202 -3.07 -10.08 -9.26
C MET A 202 -2.74 -10.32 -10.72
N SER A 203 -3.01 -9.33 -11.56
CA SER A 203 -2.75 -9.41 -12.99
C SER A 203 -2.44 -8.04 -13.59
N LEU A 204 -1.63 -8.04 -14.64
CA LEU A 204 -1.30 -6.89 -15.47
C LEU A 204 -2.23 -6.86 -16.68
N GLY A 205 -2.68 -5.67 -17.06
CA GLY A 205 -3.50 -5.49 -18.24
C GLY A 205 -3.59 -4.05 -18.70
N GLY A 206 -4.05 -3.87 -19.94
CA GLY A 206 -4.35 -2.54 -20.48
C GLY A 206 -5.61 -1.94 -19.85
N ALA A 207 -6.03 -0.78 -20.36
CA ALA A 207 -7.33 -0.20 -20.00
C ALA A 207 -8.47 -1.18 -20.28
N LEU A 208 -9.41 -1.25 -19.34
CA LEU A 208 -10.70 -1.88 -19.56
C LEU A 208 -11.57 -1.00 -20.48
N ASN A 209 -12.52 -1.63 -21.17
CA ASN A 209 -13.54 -0.90 -21.93
C ASN A 209 -14.50 -0.17 -20.98
N VAL A 210 -14.76 -0.77 -19.81
CA VAL A 210 -15.48 -0.10 -18.73
C VAL A 210 -14.45 0.53 -17.79
N PRO A 211 -14.36 1.87 -17.74
CA PRO A 211 -13.38 2.53 -16.88
C PRO A 211 -13.68 2.22 -15.41
N LEU A 212 -12.65 1.90 -14.65
CA LEU A 212 -12.76 1.77 -13.21
C LEU A 212 -13.08 3.14 -12.60
N PRO A 213 -13.96 3.20 -11.57
CA PRO A 213 -14.15 4.42 -10.81
C PRO A 213 -12.85 4.90 -10.14
N THR A 214 -12.76 6.20 -9.85
CA THR A 214 -11.59 6.82 -9.22
C THR A 214 -11.26 6.19 -7.87
N GLU A 215 -12.27 5.86 -7.07
CA GLU A 215 -12.14 5.20 -5.77
C GLU A 215 -11.50 3.81 -5.91
N ALA A 216 -11.78 3.10 -7.02
CA ALA A 216 -11.17 1.82 -7.37
C ALA A 216 -9.83 1.98 -8.12
N GLY A 217 -9.32 3.21 -8.30
CA GLY A 217 -8.02 3.47 -8.91
C GLY A 217 -8.00 3.53 -10.44
N GLY A 218 -9.14 3.72 -11.09
CA GLY A 218 -9.20 3.86 -12.55
C GLY A 218 -8.70 5.18 -13.12
N ASP A 219 -8.38 6.16 -12.26
CA ASP A 219 -8.12 7.53 -12.68
C ASP A 219 -6.74 8.01 -12.20
N ALA A 220 -5.65 7.58 -12.86
CA ALA A 220 -4.35 8.21 -12.58
C ALA A 220 -4.19 9.48 -13.42
N THR A 221 -3.99 10.60 -12.72
CA THR A 221 -3.82 11.92 -13.31
C THR A 221 -2.56 12.04 -14.18
N TRP A 222 -1.60 11.12 -14.04
CA TRP A 222 -0.33 11.14 -14.75
C TRP A 222 -0.51 11.14 -16.26
N CYS A 223 -1.28 10.19 -16.79
CA CYS A 223 -1.53 10.05 -18.23
C CYS A 223 -2.58 11.01 -18.78
N LYS A 224 -3.24 11.80 -17.91
CA LYS A 224 -4.03 12.97 -18.34
C LYS A 224 -3.11 14.15 -18.70
N THR A 225 -1.95 14.26 -18.05
CA THR A 225 -0.98 15.34 -18.26
C THR A 225 0.13 14.99 -19.24
N GLN A 226 0.54 13.73 -19.32
CA GLN A 226 1.51 13.21 -20.28
C GLN A 226 0.82 12.27 -21.29
N LYS A 227 1.24 12.28 -22.56
CA LYS A 227 0.78 11.31 -23.56
C LYS A 227 1.39 9.93 -23.24
N CYS A 228 0.74 9.16 -22.37
CA CYS A 228 1.16 7.80 -22.09
C CYS A 228 0.76 6.83 -23.20
N VAL A 229 1.58 5.79 -23.38
CA VAL A 229 1.30 4.67 -24.28
C VAL A 229 1.11 3.39 -23.46
N TRP A 230 0.00 2.69 -23.70
CA TRP A 230 -0.28 1.39 -23.10
C TRP A 230 0.75 0.37 -23.55
N SER A 231 1.34 -0.37 -22.61
CA SER A 231 2.50 -1.20 -22.89
C SER A 231 2.53 -2.52 -22.12
N ASP A 232 3.15 -3.52 -22.76
CA ASP A 232 3.49 -4.83 -22.20
C ASP A 232 4.91 -4.84 -21.57
N CYS A 233 5.53 -3.68 -21.41
CA CYS A 233 6.88 -3.54 -20.82
C CYS A 233 6.94 -3.79 -19.31
N PHE A 234 5.81 -4.15 -18.69
CA PHE A 234 5.73 -4.47 -17.26
C PHE A 234 5.49 -5.97 -17.08
N SER A 235 6.16 -6.57 -16.10
CA SER A 235 5.92 -7.96 -15.72
C SER A 235 5.96 -8.13 -14.20
N ILE A 236 5.19 -9.09 -13.70
CA ILE A 236 5.24 -9.48 -12.29
C ILE A 236 6.29 -10.58 -12.15
N LYS A 237 7.28 -10.34 -11.30
CA LYS A 237 8.37 -11.30 -11.04
C LYS A 237 8.12 -12.17 -9.83
N GLY A 238 7.34 -11.68 -8.87
CA GLY A 238 7.02 -12.43 -7.66
C GLY A 238 6.48 -11.54 -6.56
N TRP A 239 6.36 -12.12 -5.38
CA TRP A 239 5.95 -11.41 -4.18
C TRP A 239 6.80 -11.88 -3.00
N LYS A 240 6.88 -11.06 -1.96
CA LYS A 240 7.49 -11.41 -0.69
C LYS A 240 6.59 -11.00 0.45
N HIS A 241 6.64 -11.78 1.50
CA HIS A 241 5.95 -11.49 2.74
C HIS A 241 6.59 -10.28 3.46
N VAL A 242 5.74 -9.45 4.09
CA VAL A 242 6.16 -8.32 4.95
C VAL A 242 5.67 -8.53 6.38
N SER A 243 4.37 -8.74 6.57
CA SER A 243 3.77 -8.99 7.89
C SER A 243 2.48 -9.82 7.80
N GLY A 244 2.02 -10.38 8.92
CA GLY A 244 0.85 -11.29 8.95
C GLY A 244 1.13 -12.65 8.32
N LYS A 245 0.13 -13.37 7.83
CA LYS A 245 0.32 -14.62 7.05
C LYS A 245 -0.26 -14.41 5.65
N ALA A 246 0.44 -14.88 4.63
CA ALA A 246 -0.04 -14.94 3.26
C ALA A 246 0.41 -16.26 2.64
N GLN A 247 -0.49 -16.94 1.93
CA GLN A 247 -0.23 -18.23 1.29
C GLN A 247 -0.96 -18.33 -0.03
N LEU A 248 -0.62 -19.32 -0.85
CA LEU A 248 -1.41 -19.63 -2.04
C LEU A 248 -2.85 -19.97 -1.66
N TRP A 249 -3.79 -19.53 -2.49
CA TRP A 249 -5.18 -19.91 -2.36
C TRP A 249 -5.36 -21.39 -2.73
N ASP A 250 -5.94 -22.16 -1.80
CA ASP A 250 -6.40 -23.54 -2.03
C ASP A 250 -7.93 -23.54 -2.13
N GLU A 251 -8.48 -24.11 -3.21
CA GLU A 251 -9.93 -24.21 -3.41
C GLU A 251 -10.63 -24.97 -2.27
N ASN A 252 -9.91 -25.86 -1.56
CA ASN A 252 -10.42 -26.56 -0.38
C ASN A 252 -10.68 -25.63 0.83
N TYR A 253 -10.23 -24.37 0.78
CA TYR A 253 -10.50 -23.38 1.83
C TYR A 253 -12.00 -23.19 2.10
N LEU A 254 -12.82 -23.17 1.04
CA LEU A 254 -14.27 -22.99 1.18
C LEU A 254 -14.93 -24.19 1.86
N VAL A 255 -14.41 -25.40 1.64
CA VAL A 255 -14.93 -26.64 2.24
C VAL A 255 -14.63 -26.70 3.74
N ASN A 256 -13.40 -26.31 4.13
CA ASN A 256 -12.99 -26.32 5.54
C ASN A 256 -13.69 -25.22 6.36
N SER A 257 -13.96 -24.07 5.76
CA SER A 257 -14.68 -22.96 6.40
C SER A 257 -16.11 -23.32 6.83
N HIS A 258 -16.76 -24.28 6.17
CA HIS A 258 -18.13 -24.69 6.52
C HIS A 258 -18.23 -25.60 7.75
N ASN A 259 -17.13 -26.26 8.13
CA ASN A 259 -17.13 -27.23 9.22
C ASN A 259 -16.80 -26.63 10.60
N GLY A 260 -16.61 -25.30 10.70
CA GLY A 260 -16.32 -24.62 11.96
C GLY A 260 -14.90 -24.86 12.49
N ASP A 261 -14.08 -25.63 11.77
CA ASP A 261 -12.66 -25.75 12.04
C ASP A 261 -11.96 -24.50 11.49
N GLU A 262 -11.55 -23.62 12.39
CA GLU A 262 -10.73 -22.47 12.09
C GLU A 262 -9.46 -22.98 11.41
N ALA A 263 -9.38 -22.86 10.07
CA ALA A 263 -8.27 -23.38 9.29
C ALA A 263 -6.97 -22.80 9.84
N THR A 264 -6.22 -23.62 10.58
CA THR A 264 -4.89 -23.28 11.07
C THR A 264 -4.01 -23.03 9.85
N ILE A 265 -3.76 -21.74 9.58
CA ILE A 265 -2.83 -21.28 8.56
C ILE A 265 -1.43 -21.65 9.07
N ASP A 266 -1.03 -22.91 8.97
CA ASP A 266 0.30 -23.35 9.36
C ASP A 266 1.31 -22.85 8.34
N GLY A 267 2.25 -22.05 8.86
CA GLY A 267 3.19 -21.29 8.06
C GLY A 267 4.22 -22.19 7.39
N MET A 268 4.30 -22.08 6.06
CA MET A 268 5.55 -22.20 5.34
C MET A 268 5.62 -21.06 4.32
N GLY A 269 6.38 -20.02 4.68
CA GLY A 269 6.80 -19.00 3.72
C GLY A 269 7.78 -19.62 2.74
N GLN A 270 7.30 -20.06 1.58
CA GLN A 270 8.17 -20.33 0.45
C GLN A 270 8.37 -19.05 -0.34
N LYS A 271 9.63 -18.69 -0.58
CA LYS A 271 10.04 -17.86 -1.71
C LYS A 271 9.67 -18.63 -2.98
N GLU A 272 8.45 -18.49 -3.46
CA GLU A 272 8.03 -19.15 -4.67
C GLU A 272 8.50 -18.33 -5.87
N ASN A 273 9.41 -18.92 -6.66
CA ASN A 273 9.82 -18.42 -7.96
C ASN A 273 8.62 -18.47 -8.90
N VAL A 274 7.81 -17.41 -8.90
CA VAL A 274 6.79 -17.25 -9.93
C VAL A 274 7.49 -16.81 -11.22
N THR A 275 7.21 -17.54 -12.29
CA THR A 275 7.72 -17.26 -13.63
C THR A 275 7.32 -15.85 -14.07
N ASN A 276 8.26 -15.11 -14.70
CA ASN A 276 7.99 -13.82 -15.35
C ASN A 276 6.68 -13.89 -16.14
N GLY A 277 5.66 -13.16 -15.68
CA GLY A 277 4.31 -13.29 -16.21
C GLY A 277 3.46 -12.04 -16.02
N SER A 278 2.33 -12.02 -16.69
CA SER A 278 1.32 -10.98 -16.51
C SER A 278 0.42 -11.24 -15.31
N ALA A 279 0.52 -12.37 -14.60
CA ALA A 279 -0.33 -12.66 -13.45
C ALA A 279 0.39 -13.52 -12.40
N LEU A 280 -0.03 -13.37 -11.14
CA LEU A 280 0.36 -14.25 -10.04
C LEU A 280 -0.76 -15.24 -9.73
N PRO A 281 -0.44 -16.41 -9.15
CA PRO A 281 -1.43 -17.26 -8.50
C PRO A 281 -2.23 -16.47 -7.46
N ALA A 282 -3.47 -16.89 -7.23
CA ALA A 282 -4.30 -16.30 -6.18
C ALA A 282 -3.70 -16.60 -4.80
N LEU A 283 -3.81 -15.65 -3.89
CA LEU A 283 -3.31 -15.70 -2.52
C LEU A 283 -4.47 -15.59 -1.53
N LEU A 284 -4.31 -16.24 -0.39
CA LEU A 284 -5.08 -16.00 0.82
C LEU A 284 -4.23 -15.18 1.79
N MET A 285 -4.67 -13.97 2.09
CA MET A 285 -4.04 -13.08 3.06
C MET A 285 -4.81 -13.08 4.38
N ALA A 286 -4.12 -13.36 5.48
CA ALA A 286 -4.69 -13.23 6.81
C ALA A 286 -5.09 -11.77 7.11
N PRO A 287 -5.96 -11.52 8.10
CA PRO A 287 -6.27 -10.18 8.57
C PRO A 287 -5.00 -9.35 8.81
N HIS A 288 -4.98 -8.13 8.29
CA HIS A 288 -3.86 -7.20 8.45
C HIS A 288 -2.50 -7.65 7.88
N ALA A 289 -2.47 -8.72 7.07
CA ALA A 289 -1.25 -9.15 6.40
C ALA A 289 -0.80 -8.14 5.34
N GLU A 290 0.50 -8.07 5.10
CA GLU A 290 1.15 -7.24 4.08
C GLU A 290 2.11 -8.09 3.24
N ILE A 291 2.11 -7.83 1.94
CA ILE A 291 3.05 -8.38 0.97
C ILE A 291 3.62 -7.25 0.09
N ASP A 292 4.83 -7.44 -0.40
CA ASP A 292 5.44 -6.61 -1.44
C ASP A 292 5.47 -7.41 -2.74
N VAL A 293 4.92 -6.84 -3.82
CA VAL A 293 4.90 -7.44 -5.17
C VAL A 293 5.99 -6.80 -6.01
N GLN A 294 6.86 -7.63 -6.60
CA GLN A 294 7.94 -7.18 -7.46
C GLN A 294 7.45 -7.01 -8.89
N ILE A 295 7.51 -5.77 -9.38
CA ILE A 295 7.22 -5.43 -10.77
C ILE A 295 8.52 -5.05 -11.48
N VAL A 296 8.71 -5.63 -12.65
CA VAL A 296 9.81 -5.33 -13.56
C VAL A 296 9.29 -4.43 -14.67
N PHE A 297 10.03 -3.36 -14.99
CA PHE A 297 9.78 -2.46 -16.11
C PHE A 297 10.96 -2.51 -17.09
N ALA A 298 10.72 -2.98 -18.31
CA ALA A 298 11.72 -3.14 -19.36
C ALA A 298 11.27 -2.41 -20.64
N PRO A 299 11.50 -1.08 -20.74
CA PRO A 299 11.01 -0.29 -21.86
C PRO A 299 11.67 -0.69 -23.19
N LYS A 300 10.83 -0.94 -24.19
CA LYS A 300 11.24 -1.23 -25.58
C LYS A 300 11.35 0.03 -26.45
N GLN A 301 10.81 1.15 -25.98
CA GLN A 301 10.78 2.43 -26.70
C GLN A 301 10.94 3.61 -25.75
N ALA A 302 11.44 4.73 -26.28
CA ALA A 302 11.71 5.94 -25.52
C ALA A 302 10.46 6.82 -25.37
N GLU A 303 9.51 6.37 -24.56
CA GLU A 303 8.23 7.04 -24.32
C GLU A 303 7.76 6.88 -22.86
N SER A 304 6.75 7.66 -22.46
CA SER A 304 6.01 7.43 -21.22
C SER A 304 5.08 6.23 -21.39
N LEU A 305 5.39 5.11 -20.75
CA LEU A 305 4.68 3.84 -20.85
C LEU A 305 3.81 3.61 -19.62
N THR A 306 2.64 2.96 -19.80
CA THR A 306 1.72 2.67 -18.70
C THR A 306 1.03 1.31 -18.86
N THR A 307 0.62 0.74 -17.72
CA THR A 307 -0.25 -0.44 -17.65
C THR A 307 -1.06 -0.38 -16.34
N PHE A 308 -2.04 -1.27 -16.16
CA PHE A 308 -2.68 -1.48 -14.87
C PHE A 308 -2.17 -2.76 -14.21
N LEU A 309 -1.95 -2.69 -12.90
CA LEU A 309 -1.96 -3.84 -12.01
C LEU A 309 -3.36 -3.94 -11.38
N TYR A 310 -4.12 -4.94 -11.80
CA TYR A 310 -5.43 -5.28 -11.25
C TYR A 310 -5.27 -6.17 -10.02
N LEU A 311 -5.94 -5.78 -8.94
CA LEU A 311 -6.01 -6.46 -7.66
C LEU A 311 -7.45 -6.95 -7.46
N ARG A 312 -7.69 -8.17 -7.92
CA ARG A 312 -8.99 -8.82 -7.80
C ARG A 312 -9.11 -9.44 -6.42
N ASN A 313 -10.11 -9.03 -5.65
CA ASN A 313 -10.19 -9.40 -4.24
C ASN A 313 -11.63 -9.43 -3.70
N ASN A 314 -11.89 -10.23 -2.68
CA ASN A 314 -13.23 -10.38 -2.12
C ASN A 314 -13.65 -9.24 -1.17
N LEU A 315 -12.87 -8.15 -1.04
CA LEU A 315 -13.25 -6.98 -0.25
C LEU A 315 -13.81 -5.86 -1.14
N THR A 316 -13.12 -5.51 -2.22
CA THR A 316 -13.51 -4.44 -3.16
C THR A 316 -13.90 -4.95 -4.54
N ILE A 317 -13.89 -6.27 -4.76
CA ILE A 317 -14.07 -6.96 -6.05
C ILE A 317 -12.87 -6.74 -6.97
N LEU A 318 -12.64 -5.49 -7.38
CA LEU A 318 -11.53 -5.12 -8.25
C LEU A 318 -10.96 -3.77 -7.82
N GLU A 319 -9.63 -3.70 -7.77
CA GLU A 319 -8.90 -2.44 -7.65
C GLU A 319 -7.85 -2.36 -8.75
N GLY A 320 -7.69 -1.17 -9.35
CA GLY A 320 -6.64 -0.86 -10.29
C GLY A 320 -5.52 -0.03 -9.64
N VAL A 321 -4.29 -0.39 -9.95
CA VAL A 321 -3.11 0.42 -9.67
C VAL A 321 -2.46 0.76 -11.01
N GLN A 322 -2.53 2.02 -11.43
CA GLN A 322 -1.88 2.41 -12.68
C GLN A 322 -0.36 2.47 -12.47
N LEU A 323 0.34 1.64 -13.22
CA LEU A 323 1.79 1.61 -13.29
C LEU A 323 2.24 2.49 -14.45
N PHE A 324 3.35 3.19 -14.27
CA PHE A 324 3.92 4.04 -15.31
C PHE A 324 5.44 4.13 -15.18
N GLY A 325 6.11 4.38 -16.30
CA GLY A 325 7.56 4.53 -16.38
C GLY A 325 7.95 5.22 -17.67
N GLU A 326 9.13 5.80 -17.70
CA GLU A 326 9.64 6.49 -18.88
C GLU A 326 10.82 5.70 -19.47
N GLY A 327 10.68 5.27 -20.71
CA GLY A 327 11.80 4.78 -21.50
C GLY A 327 12.59 5.96 -22.06
N ALA A 328 13.91 5.89 -22.04
CA ALA A 328 14.76 6.89 -22.70
C ALA A 328 15.97 6.26 -23.36
N PHE A 329 16.47 6.85 -24.44
CA PHE A 329 17.78 6.48 -24.95
C PHE A 329 18.85 7.15 -24.07
N PRO A 330 19.80 6.39 -23.51
CA PRO A 330 20.88 7.00 -22.75
C PRO A 330 21.68 7.92 -23.67
N SER A 331 21.78 9.20 -23.30
CA SER A 331 22.66 10.16 -23.96
C SER A 331 23.67 10.63 -22.93
N PHE A 332 24.94 10.57 -23.27
CA PHE A 332 26.01 11.08 -22.42
C PHE A 332 26.77 12.17 -23.16
N ASP A 333 26.99 13.30 -22.48
CA ASP A 333 27.85 14.36 -23.00
C ASP A 333 29.26 14.17 -22.45
N LEU A 334 30.27 14.14 -23.33
CA LEU A 334 31.67 14.17 -22.93
C LEU A 334 32.23 15.56 -23.23
N GLY A 335 32.59 16.30 -22.18
CA GLY A 335 33.07 17.69 -22.34
C GLY A 335 32.03 18.65 -22.94
N GLY A 336 30.74 18.43 -22.65
CA GLY A 336 29.64 19.24 -23.18
C GLY A 336 29.27 18.95 -24.64
N ARG A 337 29.71 17.80 -25.19
CA ARG A 337 29.40 17.37 -26.56
C ARG A 337 28.64 16.05 -26.57
N ARG A 338 27.51 16.02 -27.30
CA ARG A 338 26.70 14.83 -27.54
C ARG A 338 27.38 13.83 -28.48
N PRO A 339 27.14 12.52 -28.34
CA PRO A 339 27.62 11.51 -29.28
C PRO A 339 26.87 11.62 -30.61
N GLY A 340 27.54 11.39 -31.75
CA GLY A 340 26.88 11.20 -33.06
C GLY A 340 27.12 12.27 -34.13
N LEU A 341 27.85 13.34 -33.84
CA LEU A 341 28.28 14.33 -34.84
C LEU A 341 29.80 14.32 -34.93
N SER A 342 30.37 13.45 -35.78
CA SER A 342 31.76 13.42 -36.30
C SER A 342 32.91 13.84 -35.36
N SER A 343 32.72 13.81 -34.05
CA SER A 343 33.63 14.40 -33.07
C SER A 343 34.55 13.32 -32.55
N VAL A 344 35.77 13.36 -33.06
CA VAL A 344 36.89 12.63 -32.47
C VAL A 344 37.25 13.33 -31.17
N PHE A 345 37.17 12.61 -30.04
CA PHE A 345 37.70 13.10 -28.78
C PHE A 345 39.22 12.94 -28.80
N HIS A 346 39.94 14.07 -28.86
CA HIS A 346 41.38 14.08 -28.73
C HIS A 346 41.75 14.08 -27.24
N PHE A 347 42.41 13.00 -26.80
CA PHE A 347 42.99 12.91 -25.47
C PHE A 347 44.49 13.19 -25.58
N GLU A 348 44.95 14.28 -24.97
CA GLU A 348 46.37 14.54 -24.83
C GLU A 348 46.89 13.81 -23.58
N VAL A 349 47.72 12.79 -23.80
CA VAL A 349 48.35 12.02 -22.73
C VAL A 349 49.78 12.55 -22.55
N SER A 350 49.99 13.35 -21.51
CA SER A 350 51.33 13.67 -21.06
C SER A 350 51.84 12.54 -20.16
N GLU A 351 53.01 11.97 -20.50
CA GLU A 351 53.67 10.96 -19.69
C GLU A 351 53.99 11.53 -18.30
N CYS A 352 53.24 11.06 -17.31
CA CYS A 352 53.63 11.12 -15.91
C CYS A 352 53.26 9.77 -15.31
N ALA A 353 54.21 9.18 -14.58
CA ALA A 353 54.11 7.84 -14.00
C ALA A 353 52.74 7.56 -13.35
N GLY A 354 52.05 6.54 -13.86
CA GLY A 354 50.90 5.90 -13.19
C GLY A 354 49.69 6.78 -12.93
N VAL A 355 49.05 7.35 -13.96
CA VAL A 355 47.78 8.07 -13.79
C VAL A 355 46.58 7.16 -14.03
N LYS A 356 45.85 6.82 -12.95
CA LYS A 356 44.50 6.24 -13.02
C LYS A 356 43.49 7.39 -13.08
N ARG A 357 42.85 7.65 -14.22
CA ARG A 357 41.79 8.68 -14.32
C ARG A 357 40.40 8.06 -14.30
N ARG A 358 39.50 8.66 -13.52
CA ARG A 358 38.08 8.33 -13.45
C ARG A 358 37.33 9.25 -14.41
N VAL A 359 36.80 8.70 -15.49
CA VAL A 359 35.87 9.43 -16.38
C VAL A 359 34.49 9.38 -15.72
N VAL A 360 33.92 10.55 -15.46
CA VAL A 360 32.55 10.68 -14.92
C VAL A 360 31.65 11.04 -16.08
N ALA A 361 30.95 10.06 -16.63
CA ALA A 361 29.83 10.29 -17.54
C ALA A 361 28.59 10.62 -16.70
N ARG A 362 27.78 11.59 -17.15
CA ARG A 362 26.46 11.87 -16.60
C ARG A 362 25.43 11.52 -17.67
N ASN A 363 24.41 10.76 -17.29
CA ASN A 363 23.21 10.59 -18.09
C ASN A 363 22.44 11.92 -18.03
N THR A 364 22.22 12.56 -19.18
CA THR A 364 21.55 13.88 -19.28
C THR A 364 20.13 13.75 -19.76
#